data_AF-A0A7X3MWQ9-F1
#
_entry.id   AF-A0A7X3MWQ9-F1
#
_cell.length_a   1.000
_cell.length_b   1.000
_cell.length_c   1.000
_cell.angle_alpha   90.00
_cell.angle_beta   90.00
_cell.angle_gamma   90.00
#
_symmetry.space_group_name_H-M   'P 1'
#
loop_
_entity.id
_entity.type
_entity.pdbx_description
1 polymer ?
#
loop_
_entity_poly.entity_id
_entity_poly.type
_entity_poly.pdbx_seq_one_letter_code
_entity_poly.pdbx_strand_id
1 'polypeptide(L)' 'MGAAVKEHLGSERSSNHSHQLEELKDEAAKVRQMHERGEISTLEASKRLSELKKRHRSFFDQFI' A
#
# COMPACT_ATOMS: atom_id res chain seq x y z
N MET A 1 3.19 -37.26 -26.59
CA MET A 1 3.66 -36.83 -25.26
C MET A 1 3.71 -35.31 -25.24
N GLY A 2 2.88 -34.66 -24.45
CA GLY A 2 2.81 -33.20 -24.38
C GLY A 2 2.63 -32.72 -22.95
N ALA A 3 3.33 -31.63 -22.64
CA ALA A 3 3.19 -30.74 -21.49
C ALA A 3 3.60 -31.29 -20.11
N ALA A 4 4.87 -31.05 -19.80
CA ALA A 4 5.30 -30.76 -18.44
C ALA A 4 4.54 -29.53 -17.93
N VAL A 5 3.63 -29.71 -16.98
CA VAL A 5 3.08 -28.61 -16.18
C VAL A 5 3.81 -28.65 -14.84
N LYS A 6 4.99 -28.03 -14.86
CA LYS A 6 5.79 -27.72 -13.68
C LYS A 6 5.43 -26.29 -13.26
N GLU A 7 5.24 -26.10 -11.96
CA GLU A 7 5.32 -24.83 -11.23
C GLU A 7 4.36 -23.70 -11.67
N HIS A 8 3.38 -23.32 -10.83
CA HIS A 8 3.16 -21.89 -10.49
C HIS A 8 2.11 -21.62 -9.39
N LEU A 9 1.96 -22.46 -8.37
CA LEU A 9 0.98 -22.20 -7.29
C LEU A 9 1.54 -21.33 -6.13
N GLY A 10 2.43 -20.39 -6.43
CA GLY A 10 3.12 -19.57 -5.42
C GLY A 10 3.20 -18.07 -5.70
N SER A 11 2.58 -17.56 -6.77
CA SER A 11 2.87 -16.22 -7.31
C SER A 11 1.67 -15.28 -7.40
N GLU A 12 0.62 -15.51 -6.61
CA GLU A 12 -0.52 -14.57 -6.53
C GLU A 12 -0.51 -13.73 -5.24
N ARG A 13 0.09 -14.23 -4.16
CA ARG A 13 0.19 -13.48 -2.88
C ARG A 13 1.26 -12.41 -2.87
N SER A 14 2.31 -12.54 -3.69
CA SER A 14 3.43 -11.58 -3.71
C SER A 14 3.12 -10.30 -4.50
N SER A 15 2.15 -10.37 -5.41
CA SER A 15 1.80 -9.29 -6.35
C SER A 15 0.94 -8.23 -5.67
N ASN A 16 -0.05 -8.64 -4.89
CA ASN A 16 -0.93 -7.73 -4.14
C ASN A 16 -0.18 -6.93 -3.08
N HIS A 17 0.80 -7.55 -2.43
CA HIS A 17 1.61 -6.88 -1.41
C HIS A 17 2.51 -5.79 -2.01
N SER A 18 3.01 -6.00 -3.23
CA SER A 18 3.83 -5.01 -3.93
C SER A 18 3.00 -3.81 -4.38
N HIS A 19 1.81 -4.06 -4.94
CA HIS A 19 0.87 -3.02 -5.37
C HIS A 19 0.40 -2.14 -4.20
N GLN A 20 0.04 -2.75 -3.06
CA GLN A 20 -0.36 -2.03 -1.86
C GLN A 20 0.73 -1.11 -1.28
N LEU A 21 2.01 -1.52 -1.39
CA LEU A 21 3.13 -0.68 -0.96
C LEU A 21 3.38 0.48 -1.92
N GLU A 22 3.13 0.30 -3.22
CA GLU A 22 3.21 1.38 -4.21
C GLU A 22 2.08 2.40 -4.01
N GLU A 23 0.84 1.94 -3.79
CA GLU A 23 -0.31 2.81 -3.50
C GLU A 23 -0.07 3.64 -2.23
N LEU A 24 0.48 3.05 -1.17
CA LEU A 24 0.87 3.76 0.05
C LEU A 24 1.87 4.88 -0.20
N LYS A 25 2.89 4.62 -1.03
CA LYS A 25 3.92 5.61 -1.37
C LYS A 25 3.31 6.76 -2.17
N ASP A 26 2.43 6.44 -3.10
CA ASP A 26 1.75 7.42 -3.95
C ASP A 26 0.80 8.32 -3.14
N GLU A 27 -0.01 7.73 -2.26
CA GLU A 27 -0.89 8.49 -1.35
C GLU A 27 -0.10 9.33 -0.34
N ALA A 28 0.99 8.81 0.21
CA ALA A 28 1.86 9.59 1.10
C ALA A 28 2.55 10.76 0.37
N ALA A 29 2.95 10.57 -0.88
CA ALA A 29 3.52 11.62 -1.73
C ALA A 29 2.48 12.72 -2.04
N LYS A 30 1.22 12.34 -2.32
CA LYS A 30 0.11 13.27 -2.52
C LYS A 30 -0.14 14.13 -1.27
N VAL A 31 -0.16 13.52 -0.09
CA VAL A 31 -0.35 14.26 1.18
C VAL A 31 0.80 15.24 1.43
N ARG A 32 2.05 14.85 1.13
CA ARG A 32 3.20 15.76 1.22
C ARG A 32 3.08 16.92 0.22
N GLN A 33 2.71 16.66 -1.02
CA GLN A 33 2.51 17.71 -2.02
C GLN A 33 1.41 18.71 -1.62
N MET A 34 0.28 18.23 -1.09
CA MET A 34 -0.79 19.11 -0.59
C MET A 34 -0.31 19.97 0.58
N HIS A 35 0.54 19.42 1.46
CA HIS A 35 1.14 20.17 2.56
C HIS A 35 2.14 21.22 2.06
N GLU A 36 3.01 20.87 1.12
CA GLU A 36 3.95 21.80 0.49
C GLU A 36 3.26 22.92 -0.28
N ARG A 37 2.08 22.65 -0.87
CA ARG A 37 1.22 23.63 -1.52
C ARG A 37 0.39 24.47 -0.54
N GLY A 38 0.41 24.15 0.75
CA GLY A 38 -0.41 24.81 1.77
C GLY A 38 -1.90 24.49 1.69
N GLU A 39 -2.31 23.46 0.94
CA GLU A 39 -3.70 23.02 0.80
C GLU A 39 -4.21 22.33 2.08
N ILE A 40 -3.30 21.74 2.85
CA ILE A 40 -3.60 21.11 4.15
C ILE A 40 -2.59 21.54 5.21
N SER A 41 -3.04 21.65 6.47
CA SER A 41 -2.17 21.93 7.60
C SER A 41 -1.33 20.70 7.99
N THR A 42 -0.19 20.91 8.66
CA THR A 42 0.68 19.84 9.18
C THR A 42 -0.09 18.82 10.03
N LEU A 43 -1.06 19.28 10.83
CA LEU A 43 -1.91 18.39 11.64
C LEU A 43 -2.77 17.46 10.76
N GLU A 44 -3.32 18.00 9.67
CA GLU A 44 -4.20 17.28 8.76
C GLU A 44 -3.42 16.32 7.87
N ALA A 45 -2.22 16.71 7.42
CA ALA A 45 -1.28 15.84 6.74
C ALA A 45 -0.88 14.64 7.61
N SER A 46 -0.54 14.90 8.88
CA SER A 46 -0.19 13.85 9.84
C SER A 46 -1.36 12.90 10.11
N LYS A 47 -2.58 13.43 10.22
CA LYS A 47 -3.80 12.62 10.36
C LYS A 47 -4.00 11.68 9.17
N ARG A 48 -3.92 12.19 7.93
CA ARG A 48 -4.06 11.37 6.72
C ARG A 48 -2.99 10.28 6.59
N LEU A 49 -1.73 10.61 6.89
CA LEU A 49 -0.64 9.62 6.90
C LEU A 49 -0.84 8.54 7.97
N SER A 50 -1.39 8.91 9.13
CA SER A 50 -1.72 7.97 10.20
C SER A 50 -2.86 7.02 9.82
N GLU A 51 -3.89 7.52 9.14
CA GLU A 51 -5.00 6.70 8.63
C GLU A 51 -4.55 5.72 7.55
N LEU A 52 -3.69 6.16 6.63
CA LEU A 52 -3.01 5.30 5.63
C LEU A 52 -2.28 4.14 6.31
N LYS A 53 -1.48 4.45 7.33
CA LYS A 53 -0.75 3.44 8.10
C LYS A 53 -1.66 2.45 8.82
N LYS A 54 -2.78 2.92 9.40
CA LYS A 54 -3.76 2.07 10.08
C LYS A 54 -4.48 1.14 9.11
N ARG A 55 -4.91 1.64 7.96
CA ARG A 55 -5.62 0.86 6.93
C ARG A 55 -4.77 -0.32 6.47
N HIS A 56 -3.48 -0.10 6.24
CA HIS A 56 -2.58 -1.19 5.85
C HIS A 56 -2.21 -2.11 7.00
N ARG A 57 -2.05 -1.59 8.24
CA ARG A 57 -1.79 -2.45 9.40
C ARG A 57 -2.95 -3.41 9.69
N SER A 58 -4.19 -2.95 9.55
CA SER A 58 -5.38 -3.81 9.73
C SER A 58 -5.49 -4.93 8.67
N PHE A 59 -4.88 -4.77 7.49
CA PHE A 59 -4.77 -5.85 6.51
C PHE A 59 -3.78 -6.94 6.95
N PHE A 60 -2.66 -6.57 7.58
CA PHE A 60 -1.71 -7.56 8.11
C PHE A 60 -2.24 -8.28 9.34
N ASP A 61 -3.04 -7.61 10.19
CA ASP A 61 -3.67 -8.19 11.37
C ASP A 61 -4.71 -9.26 11.02
N GLN A 62 -5.34 -9.19 9.83
CA GLN A 62 -6.35 -10.18 9.38
C GLN A 62 -5.73 -11.51 8.90
N PHE A 63 -4.40 -11.57 8.74
CA PHE A 63 -3.67 -12.77 8.27
C PHE A 63 -2.80 -13.43 9.37
N ILE A 64 -2.84 -12.93 10.61
CA ILE A 64 -2.25 -13.56 11.81
C ILE A 64 -3.36 -14.26 12.59
#